data_AF-A0A7S9RFZ0-F1
#
_entry.id   AF-A0A7S9RFZ0-F1
#
_cell.length_a   1.000
_cell.length_b   1.000
_cell.length_c   1.000
_cell.angle_alpha   90.00
_cell.angle_beta   90.00
_cell.angle_gamma   90.00
#
_symmetry.space_group_name_H-M   'P 1'
#
loop_
_entity.id
_entity.type
_entity.pdbx_description
1 polymer ?
#
loop_
_entity_poly.entity_id
_entity_poly.type
_entity_poly.pdbx_seq_one_letter_code
_entity_poly.pdbx_strand_id
1 'polypeptide(L)' 'MKANFSDARVELVIGDGGNFIVEVDGNVIFSKKDRIGNDESRFPHGEEITTLINKYLKEKSA' A
#
# COMPACT_ATOMS: atom_id res chain seq x y z
N MET A 1 -7.57 7.08 -4.24
CA MET A 1 -6.33 7.68 -3.71
C MET A 1 -6.42 9.19 -3.65
N LYS A 2 -6.17 9.96 -4.71
CA LYS A 2 -6.24 11.44 -4.66
C LYS A 2 -7.59 12.03 -4.24
N ALA A 3 -8.69 11.34 -4.49
CA ALA A 3 -10.01 11.75 -3.99
C ALA A 3 -10.15 11.60 -2.46
N ASN A 4 -9.47 10.62 -1.85
CA ASN A 4 -9.53 10.36 -0.41
C ASN A 4 -8.38 11.03 0.37
N PHE A 5 -7.27 11.31 -0.32
CA PHE A 5 -6.03 11.89 0.21
C PHE A 5 -5.56 12.98 -0.76
N SER A 6 -6.21 14.14 -0.72
CA SER A 6 -6.02 15.22 -1.69
C SER A 6 -4.66 15.91 -1.56
N ASP A 7 -4.14 15.96 -0.34
CA ASP A 7 -2.84 16.50 0.06
C ASP A 7 -1.67 15.53 -0.14
N ALA A 8 -1.94 14.22 -0.26
CA ALA A 8 -0.89 13.22 -0.43
C ALA A 8 -0.14 13.36 -1.77
N ARG A 9 1.19 13.28 -1.76
CA ARG A 9 1.99 13.05 -2.97
C ARG A 9 1.94 11.56 -3.31
N VAL A 10 1.59 11.24 -4.55
CA VAL A 10 1.48 9.85 -5.02
C VAL A 10 2.43 9.67 -6.19
N GLU A 11 3.24 8.63 -6.13
CA GLU A 11 4.22 8.29 -7.16
C GLU A 11 4.00 6.86 -7.62
N LEU A 12 4.10 6.65 -8.94
CA LEU A 12 4.15 5.31 -9.53
C LEU A 12 5.60 4.95 -9.75
N VAL A 13 6.07 3.92 -9.05
CA VAL A 13 7.40 3.36 -9.25
C VAL A 13 7.26 2.07 -10.05
N ILE A 14 7.89 2.02 -11.23
CA ILE A 14 7.87 0.82 -12.08
C ILE A 14 8.81 -0.22 -11.46
N GLY A 15 8.24 -1.37 -11.10
CA GLY A 15 8.97 -2.53 -10.60
C GLY A 15 8.94 -3.71 -11.58
N ASP A 16 9.52 -4.83 -11.18
CA ASP A 16 9.61 -6.07 -11.95
C ASP A 16 9.00 -7.28 -11.20
N GLY A 17 8.99 -8.44 -11.85
CA GLY A 17 8.67 -9.72 -11.20
C GLY A 17 7.21 -9.90 -10.74
N GLY A 18 6.26 -9.12 -11.28
CA GLY A 18 4.84 -9.24 -10.90
C GLY A 18 4.51 -8.81 -9.46
N ASN A 19 5.42 -8.06 -8.83
CA ASN A 19 5.26 -7.53 -7.49
C ASN A 19 4.33 -6.31 -7.49
N PHE A 20 3.56 -6.17 -6.42
CA PHE A 20 2.76 -4.97 -6.16
C PHE A 20 2.94 -4.58 -4.70
N ILE A 21 3.62 -3.47 -4.46
CA ILE A 21 3.99 -2.99 -3.13
C ILE A 21 3.40 -1.59 -2.95
N VAL A 22 2.75 -1.35 -1.81
CA VAL A 22 2.28 -0.03 -1.43
C VAL A 22 2.99 0.40 -0.17
N GLU A 23 3.62 1.56 -0.26
CA GLU A 23 4.35 2.20 0.83
C GLU A 23 3.74 3.54 1.19
N VAL A 24 3.76 3.87 2.49
CA VAL A 24 3.40 5.18 3.03
C VAL A 24 4.55 5.65 3.91
N ASP A 25 5.10 6.82 3.61
CA ASP A 25 6.28 7.37 4.30
C ASP A 25 7.43 6.34 4.43
N GLY A 26 7.68 5.55 3.37
CA GLY A 26 8.70 4.50 3.33
C GLY A 26 8.37 3.22 4.13
N ASN A 27 7.16 3.09 4.67
CA ASN A 27 6.70 1.88 5.36
C ASN A 27 5.76 1.07 4.46
N VAL A 28 6.07 -0.21 4.26
CA VAL A 28 5.21 -1.13 3.51
C VAL A 28 3.91 -1.37 4.27
N ILE A 29 2.79 -1.02 3.66
CA ILE A 29 1.46 -1.27 4.22
C ILE A 29 0.74 -2.43 3.52
N PHE A 30 1.17 -2.78 2.31
CA PHE A 30 0.66 -3.92 1.55
C PHE A 30 1.74 -4.44 0.61
N SER A 31 1.88 -5.76 0.51
CA SER A 31 2.77 -6.41 -0.44
C SER A 31 2.13 -7.66 -1.03
N LYS A 32 1.95 -7.64 -2.36
CA LYS A 32 1.88 -8.84 -3.18
C LYS A 32 3.27 -9.13 -3.70
N LYS A 33 3.87 -10.23 -3.28
CA LYS A 33 5.12 -10.74 -3.85
C LYS A 33 4.87 -12.04 -4.56
N ASP A 34 5.55 -12.23 -5.70
CA ASP A 34 5.40 -13.42 -6.54
C ASP A 34 6.19 -14.64 -5.99
N ARG A 35 6.84 -14.53 -4.82
CA ARG A 35 7.64 -15.60 -4.21
C ARG A 35 7.39 -15.76 -2.71
N ILE A 36 7.32 -17.04 -2.31
CA ILE A 36 7.16 -17.68 -0.99
C ILE A 36 7.42 -16.76 0.22
N GLY A 37 6.37 -16.52 1.01
CA GLY A 37 6.36 -15.76 2.26
C GLY A 37 4.92 -15.54 2.77
N ASN A 38 4.72 -14.76 3.84
CA ASN A 38 3.38 -14.34 4.35
C ASN A 38 2.78 -13.17 3.53
N ASP A 39 3.23 -12.96 2.29
CA ASP A 39 2.76 -11.89 1.42
C ASP A 39 1.42 -12.27 0.76
N GLU A 40 0.60 -11.28 0.42
CA GLU A 40 -0.68 -11.52 -0.25
C GLU A 40 -0.43 -12.08 -1.66
N SER A 41 -1.14 -13.13 -2.06
CA SER A 41 -1.01 -13.69 -3.41
C SER A 41 -1.82 -12.94 -4.48
N ARG A 42 -2.49 -11.86 -4.09
CA ARG A 42 -3.49 -11.14 -4.88
C ARG A 42 -3.24 -9.63 -4.90
N PHE A 43 -3.90 -8.95 -5.84
CA PHE A 43 -4.04 -7.50 -5.80
C PHE A 43 -5.01 -7.07 -4.68
N PRO A 44 -4.91 -5.82 -4.19
CA PRO A 44 -5.82 -5.31 -3.18
C PRO A 44 -7.26 -5.19 -3.72
N HIS A 45 -8.23 -5.35 -2.84
CA HIS A 45 -9.63 -5.07 -3.11
C HIS A 45 -9.94 -3.58 -2.99
N GLY A 46 -11.08 -3.13 -3.55
CA GLY A 46 -11.37 -1.72 -3.84
C GLY A 46 -10.95 -0.70 -2.79
N GLU A 47 -11.37 -0.86 -1.54
CA GLU A 47 -11.09 0.10 -0.45
C GLU A 47 -9.97 -0.35 0.51
N GLU A 48 -9.33 -1.48 0.23
CA GLU A 48 -8.38 -2.11 1.16
C GLU A 48 -7.17 -1.22 1.43
N ILE A 49 -6.56 -0.66 0.39
CA ILE A 49 -5.42 0.23 0.55
C ILE A 49 -5.80 1.50 1.32
N THR A 50 -6.99 2.07 1.07
CA THR A 50 -7.46 3.26 1.79
C THR A 50 -7.64 2.92 3.28
N THR A 51 -8.17 1.74 3.59
CA THR A 51 -8.33 1.25 4.97
C THR A 51 -6.98 1.08 5.68
N LEU A 52 -5.99 0.51 4.99
CA LEU A 52 -4.63 0.32 5.52
C LEU A 52 -3.91 1.64 5.77
N ILE A 53 -4.05 2.63 4.87
CA ILE A 53 -3.51 3.98 5.08
C ILE A 53 -4.10 4.60 6.35
N ASN A 54 -5.44 4.58 6.50
CA ASN A 54 -6.11 5.16 7.66
C ASN A 54 -5.67 4.50 8.98
N LYS A 55 -5.49 3.17 8.97
CA LYS A 55 -4.95 2.43 10.12
C LYS A 55 -3.52 2.88 10.45
N TYR A 56 -2.63 2.94 9.47
CA TYR A 56 -1.26 3.40 9.64
C TYR A 56 -1.19 4.83 10.22
N LEU A 57 -1.98 5.76 9.68
CA LEU A 57 -2.01 7.15 10.16
C LEU A 57 -2.53 7.26 11.60
N LYS A 58 -3.53 6.46 11.96
CA LYS A 58 -4.05 6.40 13.33
C LYS A 58 -3.00 5.88 14.31
N GLU A 59 -2.26 4.84 13.95
CA GLU A 59 -1.19 4.26 14.78
C GLU A 59 0.00 5.21 14.95
N LYS A 60 0.34 6.01 13.92
CA LYS A 60 1.42 7.01 13.98
C LYS A 60 1.07 8.26 14.80
N SER A 61 -0.22 8.53 14.98
CA SER A 61 -0.72 9.70 15.71
C SER A 61 -1.02 9.39 17.20
N ALA A 62 -0.87 8.14 17.63
CA ALA A 62 -1.09 7.67 18.99
C ALA A 62 0.21 7.65 19.79
#